data_AF-J3LYZ2-F1
#
_entry.id   AF-J3LYZ2-F1
#
_cell.length_a   1.000
_cell.length_b   1.000
_cell.length_c   1.000
_cell.angle_alpha   90.00
_cell.angle_beta   90.00
_cell.angle_gamma   90.00
#
_symmetry.space_group_name_H-M   'P 1'
#
loop_
_entity.id
_entity.type
_entity.pdbx_description
1 polymer ?
#
loop_
_entity_poly.entity_id
_entity_poly.type
_entity_poly.pdbx_seq_one_letter_code
_entity_poly.pdbx_strand_id
1 'polypeptide(L)'
;MRQGNDVGTQYRSGIYYYTAEQEKAARGSRAEKQKEWKEKIVTEVLPARRFYPAEEYHQRYLEKGGQSARKSCSDPIRCYG
;
A
#
# COMPACT_ATOMS: atom_id res chain seq x y z
N MET A 1 11.77 5.53 8.38
CA MET A 1 10.47 5.13 7.79
C MET A 1 10.13 3.74 8.32
N ARG A 2 8.86 3.48 8.64
CA ARG A 2 8.41 2.17 9.14
C ARG A 2 6.95 1.93 8.82
N GLN A 3 6.53 0.66 8.81
CA GLN A 3 5.15 0.25 8.83
C GLN A 3 4.97 -0.81 9.92
N GLY A 4 4.21 -0.49 10.97
CA GLY A 4 4.16 -1.35 12.16
C GLY A 4 5.56 -1.60 12.74
N ASN A 5 5.93 -2.88 12.82
CA ASN A 5 7.25 -3.33 13.31
C ASN A 5 8.34 -3.32 12.23
N ASP A 6 7.99 -3.17 10.95
CA ASP A 6 8.94 -3.21 9.84
C ASP A 6 9.60 -1.84 9.64
N VAL A 7 10.93 -1.76 9.85
CA VAL A 7 11.70 -0.51 9.81
C VAL A 7 12.63 -0.49 8.60
N GLY A 8 12.56 0.59 7.81
CA GLY A 8 13.32 0.74 6.58
C GLY A 8 12.61 1.61 5.55
N THR A 9 13.36 2.19 4.61
CA THR A 9 12.80 3.02 3.52
C THR A 9 11.99 2.21 2.51
N GLN A 10 12.24 0.91 2.43
CA GLN A 10 11.47 -0.05 1.63
C GLN A 10 10.03 -0.24 2.13
N TYR A 11 9.74 0.10 3.40
CA TYR A 11 8.40 -0.03 4.01
C TYR A 11 7.61 1.29 4.01
N ARG A 12 7.99 2.25 3.16
CA ARG A 12 7.30 3.54 3.08
C ARG A 12 5.93 3.41 2.39
N SER A 13 4.99 4.28 2.79
CA SER A 13 3.71 4.43 2.11
C SER A 13 3.88 5.24 0.82
N GLY A 14 3.38 4.75 -0.30
CA GLY A 14 3.47 5.42 -1.59
C GLY A 14 2.36 5.01 -2.56
N ILE A 15 1.93 5.97 -3.39
CA ILE A 15 1.00 5.77 -4.50
C ILE A 15 1.75 6.16 -5.79
N TYR A 16 1.83 5.21 -6.72
CA TYR A 16 2.53 5.38 -7.99
C TYR A 16 1.53 5.38 -9.15
N TYR A 17 1.31 6.54 -9.77
CA TYR A 17 0.25 6.73 -10.76
C TYR A 17 0.75 6.54 -12.21
N TYR A 18 -0.14 6.10 -13.09
CA TYR A 18 0.11 5.98 -14.54
C TYR A 18 -0.53 7.11 -15.34
N THR A 19 -1.54 7.79 -14.79
CA THR A 19 -2.27 8.87 -15.48
C THR A 19 -2.43 10.10 -14.59
N ALA A 20 -2.63 11.26 -15.21
CA ALA A 20 -2.91 12.51 -14.50
C ALA A 20 -4.22 12.45 -13.70
N GLU A 21 -5.20 11.68 -14.17
CA GLU A 21 -6.45 11.43 -13.44
C GLU A 21 -6.20 10.69 -12.13
N GLN A 22 -5.39 9.63 -12.16
CA GLN A 22 -4.98 8.89 -10.96
C GLN A 22 -4.18 9.77 -10.00
N GLU A 23 -3.29 10.63 -10.51
CA GLU A 23 -2.57 11.60 -9.69
C GLU A 23 -3.55 12.53 -8.95
N LYS A 24 -4.50 13.13 -9.68
CA LYS A 24 -5.49 14.05 -9.11
C LYS A 24 -6.34 13.33 -8.04
N ALA A 25 -6.80 12.12 -8.34
CA ALA A 25 -7.59 11.32 -7.41
C ALA A 25 -6.79 10.96 -6.14
N ALA A 26 -5.55 10.52 -6.29
CA ALA A 26 -4.68 10.16 -5.15
C ALA A 26 -4.38 11.37 -4.26
N ARG A 27 -4.05 12.52 -4.85
CA ARG A 27 -3.79 13.76 -4.10
C ARG A 27 -5.05 14.26 -3.39
N GLY A 28 -6.20 14.22 -4.06
CA GLY A 28 -7.50 14.57 -3.48
C GLY A 28 -7.85 13.68 -2.30
N SER A 29 -7.78 12.36 -2.47
CA SER A 29 -8.05 11.38 -1.41
C SER A 29 -7.12 11.56 -0.21
N ARG A 30 -5.82 11.77 -0.44
CA ARG A 30 -4.85 12.04 0.64
C ARG A 30 -5.20 13.32 1.41
N ALA A 31 -5.60 14.38 0.71
CA ALA A 31 -5.96 15.65 1.32
C ALA A 31 -7.25 15.54 2.16
N GLU A 32 -8.26 14.83 1.65
CA GLU A 32 -9.48 14.54 2.40
C GLU A 32 -9.18 13.72 3.65
N LYS A 33 -8.39 12.64 3.51
CA LYS A 33 -8.05 11.79 4.66
C LYS A 33 -7.20 12.53 5.68
N GLN A 34 -6.32 13.45 5.27
CA GLN A 34 -5.53 14.25 6.20
C GLN A 34 -6.41 15.05 7.18
N LYS A 35 -7.63 15.45 6.79
CA LYS A 35 -8.56 16.17 7.68
C LYS A 35 -9.01 15.32 8.87
N GLU A 36 -9.04 13.99 8.71
CA GLU A 36 -9.44 13.05 9.75
C GLU A 36 -8.26 12.62 10.65
N TRP A 37 -7.02 12.89 10.24
CA TRP A 37 -5.80 12.43 10.92
C TRP A 37 -5.05 13.60 11.55
N LYS A 38 -4.74 13.47 12.86
CA LYS A 38 -3.93 14.47 13.57
C LYS A 38 -2.49 14.51 13.07
N GLU A 39 -1.93 13.33 12.83
CA GLU A 39 -0.57 13.19 12.32
C GLU A 39 -0.53 13.45 10.82
N LYS A 40 0.58 14.03 10.35
CA LYS A 40 0.80 14.26 8.92
C LYS A 40 0.90 12.94 8.18
N ILE A 41 0.07 12.76 7.15
CA ILE A 41 0.15 11.66 6.22
C ILE A 41 1.40 11.82 5.36
N VAL A 42 2.32 10.86 5.46
CA VAL A 42 3.61 10.85 4.78
C VAL A 42 3.60 10.12 3.43
N THR A 43 2.45 9.65 2.96
CA THR A 43 2.31 8.93 1.69
C THR A 43 2.82 9.76 0.51
N GLU A 44 3.82 9.24 -0.20
CA GLU A 44 4.31 9.87 -1.42
C GLU A 44 3.34 9.62 -2.60
N VAL A 45 3.23 10.60 -3.49
CA VAL A 45 2.42 10.48 -4.72
C VAL A 45 3.31 10.87 -5.88
N LEU A 46 3.77 9.88 -6.64
CA LEU A 46 4.80 10.01 -7.67
C LEU A 46 4.39 9.25 -8.95
N PRO A 47 4.94 9.60 -10.12
CA PRO A 47 4.71 8.82 -11.33
C PRO A 47 5.29 7.41 -11.19
N ALA A 48 4.57 6.43 -11.74
CA ALA A 48 5.02 5.04 -11.79
C ALA A 48 6.33 4.92 -12.57
N ARG A 49 7.24 4.12 -12.03
CA ARG A 49 8.52 3.75 -12.66
C ARG A 49 8.50 2.27 -13.01
N ARG A 50 9.60 1.78 -13.59
CA ARG A 50 9.77 0.36 -13.86
C ARG A 50 9.51 -0.47 -12.60
N PHE A 51 8.56 -1.39 -12.70
CA PHE A 51 8.24 -2.36 -11.67
C PHE A 51 9.13 -3.60 -11.86
N TYR A 52 9.77 -4.05 -10.79
CA TYR A 52 10.53 -5.28 -10.74
C TYR A 52 9.75 -6.29 -9.89
N PRO A 53 9.16 -7.33 -10.51
CA PRO A 53 8.47 -8.37 -9.75
C PRO A 53 9.42 -9.03 -8.75
N ALA A 54 8.93 -9.23 -7.52
CA ALA A 54 9.62 -10.04 -6.52
C ALA A 54 9.58 -11.54 -6.90
N GLU A 55 10.42 -12.32 -6.25
CA GLU A 55 10.55 -13.78 -6.41
C GLU A 55 9.21 -14.51 -6.20
N GLU A 56 9.06 -15.69 -6.80
CA GLU A 56 7.80 -16.45 -6.81
C GLU A 56 7.29 -16.80 -5.40
N TYR A 57 8.20 -17.00 -4.43
CA TYR A 57 7.81 -17.31 -3.05
C TYR A 57 7.12 -16.12 -2.35
N HIS A 58 7.34 -14.88 -2.81
CA HIS A 58 6.64 -13.70 -2.31
C HIS A 58 5.23 -13.55 -2.91
N GLN A 59 4.99 -14.13 -4.08
CA GLN A 59 3.72 -13.96 -4.79
C GLN A 59 2.60 -14.72 -4.07
N ARG A 60 1.52 -14.01 -3.74
CA ARG A 60 0.35 -14.55 -3.02
C ARG A 60 0.71 -15.26 -1.72
N TYR A 61 1.77 -14.84 -1.03
CA TYR A 61 2.31 -15.50 0.17
C TYR A 61 1.25 -15.75 1.25
N LEU A 62 0.42 -14.75 1.58
CA LEU A 62 -0.63 -14.89 2.61
C LEU A 62 -1.77 -15.83 2.20
N GLU A 63 -2.13 -15.83 0.91
CA GLU A 63 -3.13 -16.75 0.35
C GLU A 63 -2.60 -18.18 0.35
N LYS A 64 -1.35 -18.38 -0.10
CA LYS A 64 -0.63 -19.66 -0.01
C LYS A 64 -0.50 -20.13 1.46
N GLY A 65 -0.43 -19.19 2.41
CA GLY A 65 -0.43 -19.42 3.85
C GLY A 65 -1.81 -19.61 4.51
N GLY A 66 -2.90 -19.62 3.74
CA GLY A 66 -4.24 -19.96 4.22
C GLY A 66 -5.17 -18.78 4.56
N GLN A 67 -4.76 -17.53 4.31
CA GLN A 67 -5.65 -16.38 4.44
C GLN A 67 -6.53 -16.22 3.19
N SER A 68 -7.79 -15.79 3.39
CA SER A 68 -8.75 -15.66 2.29
C SER A 68 -8.41 -14.48 1.38
N ALA A 69 -8.31 -14.75 0.07
CA ALA A 69 -8.19 -13.75 -0.99
C ALA A 69 -9.51 -13.49 -1.74
N ARG A 70 -10.64 -14.02 -1.23
CA ARG A 70 -11.95 -13.82 -1.86
C ARG A 70 -12.29 -12.34 -1.89
N LYS A 71 -12.89 -11.90 -3.01
CA LYS A 71 -13.41 -10.53 -3.11
C LYS A 71 -14.40 -10.28 -1.98
N SER A 72 -14.37 -9.05 -1.45
CA SER A 72 -15.19 -8.61 -0.31
C SER A 72 -15.04 -9.43 0.98
N CYS A 73 -14.00 -10.26 1.12
CA CYS A 73 -13.69 -10.88 2.40
C CYS A 73 -13.36 -9.79 3.44
N SER A 74 -14.03 -9.86 4.59
CA SER A 74 -13.86 -8.93 5.71
C SER A 74 -13.06 -9.53 6.85
N ASP A 75 -12.48 -10.72 6.67
CA ASP A 75 -11.65 -11.36 7.68
C ASP A 75 -10.41 -10.50 7.96
N PRO A 76 -10.02 -10.29 9.23
CA PRO A 76 -8.83 -9.52 9.55
C PRO A 76 -7.56 -10.14 8.96
N ILE A 77 -6.82 -9.36 8.15
CA ILE A 77 -5.56 -9.81 7.55
C ILE A 77 -4.47 -9.83 8.63
N ARG A 78 -3.77 -10.97 8.76
CA ARG A 78 -2.62 -11.12 9.67
C ARG A 78 -1.32 -10.86 8.90
N CYS A 79 -0.43 -10.05 9.47
CA CYS A 79 0.74 -9.53 8.76
C CYS A 79 1.68 -10.61 8.18
N TYR A 80 1.85 -11.74 8.86
CA TYR A 80 2.88 -12.74 8.51
C TYR A 80 2.33 -14.16 8.30
N GLY A 81 1.00 -14.33 8.30
CA GLY A 81 0.36 -15.65 8.31
C GLY A 81 -0.83 -15.68 9.24
#